data_AF-A0A967H0A2-F1
#
_entry.id   AF-A0A967H0A2-F1
#
_cell.length_a   1.000
_cell.length_b   1.000
_cell.length_c   1.000
_cell.angle_alpha   90.00
_cell.angle_beta   90.00
_cell.angle_gamma   90.00
#
_symmetry.space_group_name_H-M   'P 1'
#
loop_
_entity.id
_entity.type
_entity.pdbx_description
1 polymer ?
#
loop_
_entity_poly.entity_id
_entity_poly.type
_entity_poly.pdbx_seq_one_letter_code
_entity_poly.pdbx_strand_id
1 'polypeptide(L)'
;NDDLNTAEALGRLFVGLRSAATEGDVETNWMGLHVVLAALGLVLPEVVTAEASPEVTALAEERQQARAAKDWEAADRLRDELKELGWAVKDSREGYELEPV
;
A
#
# COMPACT_ATOMS: atom_id res chain seq x y z
N ASN A 1 -7.64 -34.59 -4.80
CA ASN A 1 -6.46 -34.87 -5.64
C ASN A 1 -6.96 -34.63 -7.04
N ASP A 2 -6.87 -33.39 -7.47
CA ASP A 2 -7.53 -32.80 -8.65
C ASP A 2 -6.49 -32.38 -9.70
N ASP A 3 -5.49 -33.23 -9.93
CA ASP A 3 -4.54 -33.11 -11.04
C ASP A 3 -3.94 -31.70 -11.22
N LEU A 4 -3.36 -31.15 -10.15
CA LEU A 4 -2.78 -29.81 -10.12
C LEU A 4 -3.75 -28.72 -10.60
N ASN A 5 -5.02 -28.76 -10.16
CA ASN A 5 -6.01 -27.70 -10.42
C ASN A 5 -5.54 -26.34 -9.88
N THR A 6 -4.77 -25.62 -10.70
CA THR A 6 -4.17 -24.34 -10.35
C THR A 6 -5.21 -23.24 -10.21
N ALA A 7 -6.33 -23.34 -10.93
CA ALA A 7 -7.44 -22.39 -10.80
C ALA A 7 -8.05 -22.42 -9.40
N GLU A 8 -8.35 -23.61 -8.88
CA GLU A 8 -8.86 -23.74 -7.52
C GLU A 8 -7.79 -23.38 -6.47
N ALA A 9 -6.54 -23.79 -6.69
CA ALA A 9 -5.43 -23.46 -5.79
C ALA A 9 -5.21 -21.94 -5.68
N LEU A 10 -5.24 -21.21 -6.80
CA LEU A 10 -5.18 -19.74 -6.81
C LEU A 10 -6.39 -19.12 -6.10
N GLY A 11 -7.59 -19.65 -6.31
CA GLY A 11 -8.79 -19.21 -5.59
C GLY A 11 -8.64 -19.34 -4.08
N ARG A 12 -8.12 -20.47 -3.61
CA ARG A 12 -7.86 -20.70 -2.18
C ARG A 12 -6.72 -19.83 -1.64
N LEU A 13 -5.71 -19.51 -2.43
CA LEU A 13 -4.64 -18.57 -2.05
C LEU A 13 -5.19 -17.17 -1.75
N PHE A 14 -6.13 -16.65 -2.56
CA PHE A 14 -6.75 -15.34 -2.29
C PHE A 14 -7.57 -15.33 -1.00
N VAL A 15 -8.24 -16.43 -0.68
CA VAL A 15 -8.94 -16.58 0.61
C VAL A 15 -7.93 -16.64 1.75
N GLY A 16 -6.89 -17.46 1.60
CA GLY A 16 -5.80 -17.59 2.58
C GLY A 16 -5.06 -16.29 2.85
N LEU A 17 -4.85 -15.44 1.83
CA LEU A 17 -4.25 -14.12 1.97
C LEU A 17 -5.03 -13.24 2.94
N ARG A 18 -6.37 -13.23 2.84
CA ARG A 18 -7.22 -12.45 3.73
C ARG A 18 -7.14 -12.98 5.16
N SER A 19 -7.36 -14.27 5.34
CA SER A 19 -7.34 -14.89 6.67
C SER A 19 -5.97 -14.74 7.34
N ALA A 20 -4.88 -14.83 6.58
CA ALA A 20 -3.53 -14.64 7.13
C ALA A 20 -3.30 -13.22 7.68
N ALA A 21 -3.99 -12.21 7.14
CA ALA A 21 -3.89 -10.83 7.61
C ALA A 21 -4.84 -10.49 8.78
N THR A 22 -5.92 -11.27 9.00
CA THR A 22 -7.01 -10.86 9.89
C THR A 22 -7.39 -11.86 10.97
N GLU A 23 -6.92 -13.10 10.90
CA GLU A 23 -7.36 -14.19 11.77
C GLU A 23 -6.19 -14.87 12.50
N GLY A 24 -6.41 -15.25 13.75
CA GLY A 24 -5.48 -16.07 14.53
C GLY A 24 -4.13 -15.40 14.77
N ASP A 25 -3.07 -16.21 14.78
CA ASP A 25 -1.70 -15.72 14.81
C ASP A 25 -1.28 -15.30 13.39
N VAL A 26 -1.35 -13.99 13.16
CA VAL A 26 -1.04 -13.34 11.89
C VAL A 26 0.39 -13.67 11.43
N GLU A 27 1.37 -13.68 12.33
CA GLU A 27 2.77 -13.91 11.96
C GLU A 27 2.96 -15.36 11.45
N THR A 28 2.44 -16.33 12.20
CA THR A 28 2.48 -17.75 11.81
C THR A 28 1.73 -17.98 10.48
N ASN A 29 0.55 -17.37 10.32
CA ASN A 29 -0.23 -17.52 9.10
C ASN A 29 0.45 -16.88 7.88
N TRP A 30 1.07 -15.70 8.06
CA TRP A 30 1.81 -15.02 7.01
C TRP A 30 3.04 -15.80 6.56
N MET A 31 3.74 -16.45 7.50
CA MET A 31 4.85 -17.35 7.22
C MET A 31 4.38 -18.57 6.43
N GLY A 32 3.26 -19.18 6.82
CA GLY A 32 2.66 -20.30 6.08
C GLY A 32 2.30 -19.93 4.65
N LEU A 33 1.71 -18.74 4.43
CA LEU A 33 1.40 -18.23 3.10
C LEU A 33 2.68 -18.04 2.25
N HIS A 34 3.74 -17.47 2.81
CA HIS A 34 5.02 -17.31 2.13
C HIS A 34 5.61 -18.65 1.67
N VAL A 35 5.53 -19.69 2.49
CA VAL A 35 6.01 -21.04 2.12
C VAL A 35 5.24 -21.57 0.91
N VAL A 36 3.91 -21.38 0.86
CA VAL A 36 3.10 -21.83 -0.27
C VAL A 36 3.42 -21.04 -1.54
N LEU A 37 3.58 -19.71 -1.44
CA LEU A 37 3.97 -18.87 -2.58
C LEU A 37 5.34 -19.29 -3.13
N ALA A 38 6.32 -19.52 -2.25
CA ALA A 38 7.65 -19.98 -2.63
C ALA A 38 7.61 -21.37 -3.31
N ALA A 39 6.79 -22.29 -2.81
CA ALA A 39 6.62 -23.61 -3.42
C ALA A 39 6.02 -23.56 -4.84
N LEU A 40 5.24 -22.51 -5.13
CA LEU A 40 4.69 -22.24 -6.46
C LEU A 40 5.61 -21.39 -7.34
N GLY A 41 6.79 -21.00 -6.84
CA GLY A 41 7.72 -20.11 -7.54
C GLY A 41 7.21 -18.67 -7.67
N LEU A 42 6.25 -18.26 -6.84
CA LEU A 42 5.73 -16.90 -6.80
C LEU A 42 6.58 -16.06 -5.86
N VAL A 43 7.31 -15.10 -6.42
CA VAL A 43 8.07 -14.12 -5.67
C VAL A 43 7.23 -12.86 -5.51
N LEU A 44 6.95 -12.46 -4.27
CA LEU A 44 6.30 -11.19 -4.01
C LEU A 44 7.30 -10.05 -4.27
N PRO A 45 6.85 -8.93 -4.87
CA PRO A 45 7.69 -7.76 -4.99
C PRO A 45 8.07 -7.24 -3.60
N GLU A 46 9.26 -6.67 -3.48
CA GLU A 46 9.60 -5.91 -2.28
C GLU A 46 8.62 -4.75 -2.13
N VAL A 47 8.05 -4.61 -0.92
CA VAL A 47 7.28 -3.42 -0.59
C VAL A 47 8.27 -2.31 -0.32
N VAL A 48 8.39 -1.38 -1.25
CA VAL A 48 9.19 -0.17 -1.06
C VAL A 48 8.43 0.76 -0.11
N THR A 49 8.72 0.65 1.18
CA THR A 49 8.31 1.66 2.17
C THR A 49 9.38 2.74 2.18
N ALA A 50 9.22 3.78 1.35
CA ALA A 50 10.03 4.98 1.48
C ALA A 50 9.49 5.81 2.65
N GLU A 51 10.36 6.29 3.52
CA GLU A 51 10.00 7.34 4.47
C GLU A 51 10.07 8.69 3.75
N ALA A 52 9.01 9.47 3.88
CA ALA A 52 8.98 10.83 3.33
C ALA A 52 10.01 11.69 4.05
N SER A 53 10.79 12.46 3.28
CA SER A 53 11.67 13.45 3.88
C SER A 53 10.84 14.49 4.66
N PRO A 54 11.42 15.19 5.63
CA PRO A 54 10.74 16.27 6.35
C PRO A 54 10.16 17.35 5.41
N GLU A 55 10.80 17.56 4.27
CA GLU A 55 10.36 18.50 3.22
C GLU A 55 9.09 18.03 2.52
N VAL A 56 9.03 16.75 2.12
CA VAL A 56 7.84 16.14 1.50
C VAL A 56 6.67 16.15 2.49
N THR A 57 6.94 15.85 3.77
CA THR A 57 5.92 15.90 4.82
C THR A 57 5.39 17.32 5.03
N ALA A 58 6.26 18.33 5.04
CA ALA A 58 5.86 19.73 5.16
C ALA A 58 4.96 20.18 3.99
N LEU A 59 5.32 19.83 2.75
CA LEU A 59 4.50 20.13 1.56
C LEU A 59 3.12 19.45 1.63
N ALA A 60 3.06 18.21 2.15
CA ALA A 60 1.81 17.50 2.35
C ALA A 60 0.92 18.15 3.41
N GLU A 61 1.50 18.65 4.50
CA GLU A 61 0.78 19.43 5.53
C GLU A 61 0.28 20.76 4.99
N GLU A 62 1.11 21.51 4.26
CA GLU A 62 0.69 22.77 3.62
C GLU A 62 -0.47 22.56 2.66
N ARG A 63 -0.44 21.44 1.91
CA ARG A 63 -1.55 21.05 1.03
C ARG A 63 -2.82 20.78 1.85
N GLN A 64 -2.70 20.08 2.98
CA GLN A 64 -3.85 19.82 3.84
C GLN A 64 -4.46 21.12 4.37
N GLN A 65 -3.62 22.08 4.76
CA GLN A 65 -4.06 23.41 5.21
C GLN A 65 -4.74 24.20 4.07
N ALA A 66 -4.17 24.20 2.86
CA ALA A 66 -4.77 24.82 1.69
C ALA A 66 -6.15 24.21 1.38
N ARG A 67 -6.27 22.89 1.47
CA ARG A 67 -7.55 22.20 1.28
C ARG A 67 -8.57 22.55 2.36
N ALA A 68 -8.15 22.64 3.62
CA ALA A 68 -9.00 23.07 4.74
C ALA A 68 -9.48 24.52 4.58
N ALA A 69 -8.62 25.39 4.03
CA ALA A 69 -8.93 26.76 3.65
C ALA A 69 -9.79 26.87 2.37
N LYS A 70 -10.08 25.75 1.69
CA LYS A 70 -10.76 25.66 0.38
C LYS A 70 -10.01 26.37 -0.75
N ASP A 71 -8.69 26.49 -0.62
CA ASP A 71 -7.80 26.95 -1.67
C ASP A 71 -7.39 25.76 -2.54
N TRP A 72 -8.23 25.48 -3.54
CA TRP A 72 -8.04 24.36 -4.45
C TRP A 72 -6.84 24.57 -5.40
N GLU A 73 -6.53 25.82 -5.75
CA GLU A 73 -5.43 26.14 -6.64
C GLU A 73 -4.07 25.91 -5.96
N ALA A 74 -3.93 26.35 -4.71
CA ALA A 74 -2.73 26.07 -3.93
C ALA A 74 -2.57 24.56 -3.64
N ALA A 75 -3.67 23.86 -3.33
CA ALA A 75 -3.63 22.42 -3.08
C ALA A 75 -3.22 21.60 -4.33
N ASP A 76 -3.66 22.01 -5.53
CA ASP A 76 -3.26 21.36 -6.78
C ASP A 76 -1.78 21.64 -7.12
N ARG A 77 -1.29 22.88 -6.91
CA ARG A 77 0.15 23.18 -7.08
C ARG A 77 1.03 22.32 -6.19
N LEU A 78 0.71 22.24 -4.90
CA LEU A 78 1.47 21.44 -3.93
C LEU A 78 1.42 19.93 -4.24
N ARG A 79 0.30 19.46 -4.80
CA ARG A 79 0.19 18.07 -5.27
C ARG A 79 1.16 17.79 -6.43
N ASP A 80 1.27 18.72 -7.38
CA ASP A 80 2.14 18.55 -8.52
C ASP A 80 3.63 18.61 -8.11
N GLU A 81 3.99 19.48 -7.15
CA GLU A 81 5.34 19.53 -6.56
C GLU A 81 5.71 18.23 -5.82
N LEU A 82 4.79 17.69 -5.03
CA LEU A 82 4.98 16.37 -4.38
C LEU A 82 5.20 15.26 -5.42
N LYS A 83 4.49 15.33 -6.55
CA LYS A 83 4.65 14.36 -7.64
C LYS A 83 5.99 14.49 -8.34
N GLU A 84 6.52 15.71 -8.52
CA GLU A 84 7.88 15.93 -9.03
C GLU A 84 8.96 15.36 -8.10
N LEU A 85 8.70 15.36 -6.79
CA LEU A 85 9.56 14.70 -5.79
C LEU A 85 9.37 13.17 -5.72
N GLY A 86 8.50 12.59 -6.56
CA GLY A 86 8.23 11.15 -6.58
C GLY A 86 7.24 10.68 -5.52
N TRP A 87 6.35 11.56 -5.05
CA TRP A 87 5.36 11.26 -4.01
C TRP A 87 3.93 11.53 -4.47
N ALA A 88 3.04 10.59 -4.19
CA ALA A 88 1.60 10.75 -4.33
C ALA A 88 0.97 10.94 -2.95
N VAL A 89 0.05 11.89 -2.87
CA VAL A 89 -0.76 12.10 -1.66
C VAL A 89 -2.12 11.45 -1.84
N LYS A 90 -2.46 10.57 -0.93
CA LYS A 90 -3.76 9.91 -0.88
C LYS A 90 -4.52 10.38 0.34
N ASP A 91 -5.65 11.04 0.10
CA ASP A 91 -6.46 11.56 1.19
C ASP A 91 -7.37 10.49 1.75
N SER A 92 -7.43 10.42 3.08
CA SER A 92 -8.34 9.56 3.81
C SER A 92 -9.25 10.43 4.69
N ARG A 93 -10.24 9.81 5.34
CA ARG A 93 -11.07 10.51 6.32
C ARG A 93 -10.31 10.90 7.58
N GLU A 94 -9.21 10.19 7.87
CA GLU A 94 -8.41 10.35 9.07
C GLU A 94 -7.19 11.25 8.86
N GLY A 95 -6.86 11.59 7.61
CA GLY A 95 -5.73 12.45 7.27
C GLY A 95 -5.29 12.30 5.82
N TYR A 96 -3.98 12.20 5.62
CA TYR A 96 -3.36 11.94 4.32
C TYR A 96 -2.28 10.86 4.47
N GLU A 97 -2.10 10.06 3.42
CA GLU A 97 -1.03 9.07 3.29
C GLU A 97 -0.12 9.49 2.13
N LEU A 98 1.19 9.31 2.32
CA LEU A 98 2.21 9.54 1.30
C LEU A 98 2.68 8.19 0.75
N GLU A 99 2.54 8.01 -0.55
CA GLU A 99 2.98 6.82 -1.27
C GLU A 99 4.08 7.23 -2.28
N PRO A 100 5.24 6.56 -2.32
CA PRO A 100 6.23 6.79 -3.36
C PRO A 100 5.67 6.35 -4.73
N VAL A 101 5.96 7.14 -5.77
CA VAL A 101 5.47 6.97 -7.16
C VAL A 101 6.51 6.32 -8.05
#